data_AF-A0A495V3Q3-F1
#
_entry.id   AF-A0A495V3Q3-F1
#
_cell.length_a   1.000
_cell.length_b   1.000
_cell.length_c   1.000
_cell.angle_alpha   90.00
_cell.angle_beta   90.00
_cell.angle_gamma   90.00
#
_symmetry.space_group_name_H-M   'P 1'
#
loop_
_entity.id
_entity.type
_entity.pdbx_description
1 polymer ?
#
loop_
_entity_poly.entity_id
_entity_poly.type
_entity_poly.pdbx_seq_one_letter_code
_entity_poly.pdbx_strand_id
1 'polypeptide(L)' 'MPSITLNAHFDGHSIALDEPFELPGNARLLVTVVAPPMDGDRAQWSDLAGSGLALAYGDDEPEYRATDVRRP' A
#
# COMPACT_ATOMS: atom_id res chain seq x y z
N MET A 1 4.24 -26.47 4.46
CA MET A 1 5.30 -25.99 5.36
C MET A 1 4.79 -24.71 6.00
N PRO A 2 4.63 -24.65 7.33
CA PRO A 2 4.22 -23.40 7.98
C PRO A 2 5.33 -22.37 7.79
N SER A 3 4.98 -21.21 7.23
CA SER A 3 5.88 -20.04 7.11
C SER A 3 5.41 -18.96 8.07
N ILE A 4 6.35 -18.25 8.68
CA ILE A 4 6.09 -17.04 9.47
C ILE A 4 6.75 -15.86 8.76
N THR A 5 6.06 -14.71 8.75
CA THR A 5 6.64 -13.45 8.30
C THR A 5 7.11 -12.70 9.54
N LEU A 6 8.38 -12.30 9.54
CA LEU A 6 8.99 -11.50 10.60
C LEU A 6 9.34 -10.14 10.00
N ASN A 7 9.07 -9.06 10.75
CA ASN A 7 9.53 -7.74 10.35
C ASN A 7 11.01 -7.60 10.69
N ALA A 8 11.73 -6.93 9.81
CA ALA A 8 13.15 -6.70 9.96
C ALA A 8 13.56 -5.47 9.15
N HIS A 9 14.61 -4.82 9.63
CA HIS A 9 15.27 -3.74 8.91
C HIS A 9 16.75 -4.06 8.67
N PHE A 10 17.33 -3.42 7.66
CA PHE A 10 18.77 -3.43 7.48
C PHE A 10 19.38 -2.30 8.29
N ASP A 11 20.21 -2.64 9.28
CA ASP A 11 20.85 -1.67 10.19
C ASP A 11 22.12 -1.00 9.59
N GLY A 12 22.45 -1.33 8.33
CA GLY A 12 23.67 -0.91 7.65
C GLY A 12 24.77 -1.99 7.62
N HIS A 13 24.63 -3.05 8.41
CA HIS A 13 25.58 -4.16 8.50
C HIS A 13 24.88 -5.53 8.40
N SER A 14 23.72 -5.68 9.03
CA SER A 14 22.98 -6.92 9.19
C SER A 14 21.47 -6.72 9.06
N ILE A 15 20.75 -7.82 8.82
CA ILE A 15 19.28 -7.83 8.86
C ILE A 15 18.87 -8.05 10.32
N ALA A 16 18.38 -7.01 10.98
CA ALA A 16 17.93 -7.05 12.37
C ALA A 16 16.43 -7.30 12.41
N LEU A 17 16.00 -8.32 13.16
CA LEU A 17 14.59 -8.56 13.42
C LEU A 17 14.04 -7.47 14.35
N ASP A 18 12.88 -6.92 14.01
CA ASP A 18 12.27 -5.84 14.79
C ASP A 18 11.72 -6.36 16.12
N GLU A 19 11.29 -7.62 16.15
CA GLU A 19 10.87 -8.34 17.34
C GLU A 19 11.80 -9.53 17.66
N PRO A 20 11.99 -9.88 18.95
CA PRO A 20 12.74 -11.06 19.34
C PRO A 20 12.12 -12.35 18.76
N PHE A 21 12.95 -13.15 18.09
CA PHE A 21 12.56 -14.45 17.57
C PHE A 21 13.74 -15.42 17.64
N GLU A 22 13.51 -16.62 18.18
CA GLU A 22 14.55 -17.65 18.23
C GLU A 22 14.70 -18.32 16.86
N LEU A 23 15.80 -18.02 16.18
CA LEU A 23 16.18 -18.67 14.93
C LEU A 23 17.04 -19.92 15.21
N PRO A 24 16.61 -21.12 14.78
CA PRO A 24 17.45 -22.30 14.82
C PRO A 24 18.74 -22.08 14.02
N GLY A 25 19.85 -22.64 14.50
CA GLY A 25 21.11 -22.64 13.75
C GLY A 25 20.92 -23.25 12.35
N ASN A 26 21.44 -22.57 11.32
CA ASN A 26 21.29 -22.95 9.91
C ASN A 26 19.84 -23.08 9.42
N ALA A 27 18.89 -22.36 10.03
CA ALA A 27 17.53 -22.26 9.51
C ALA A 27 17.53 -21.79 8.05
N ARG A 28 16.70 -22.41 7.21
CA ARG A 28 16.48 -21.96 5.84
C ARG A 28 15.56 -20.76 5.85
N LEU A 29 16.03 -19.62 5.35
CA LEU A 29 15.30 -18.36 5.33
C LEU A 29 14.94 -17.97 3.90
N LEU A 30 13.74 -17.39 3.73
CA LEU A 30 13.36 -16.64 2.53
C LEU A 30 13.46 -15.15 2.87
N VAL A 31 14.33 -14.41 2.18
CA VAL A 31 14.53 -12.98 2.42
C VAL A 31 13.84 -12.19 1.32
N THR A 32 12.91 -11.32 1.71
CA THR A 32 12.23 -10.38 0.82
C THR A 32 12.66 -8.97 1.18
N VAL A 33 13.29 -8.26 0.25
CA VAL A 33 13.63 -6.84 0.42
C VAL A 33 12.48 -6.01 -0.13
N VAL A 34 11.82 -5.26 0.74
CA VAL A 34 10.74 -4.35 0.35
C VAL A 34 11.39 -3.04 -0.13
N ALA A 35 11.10 -2.65 -1.37
CA ALA A 35 11.55 -1.35 -1.87
C ALA A 35 10.98 -0.24 -0.98
N PRO A 36 11.73 0.85 -0.73
CA PRO A 36 11.15 2.01 -0.08
C PRO A 36 9.89 2.44 -0.84
N PRO A 37 8.88 3.00 -0.15
CA PRO A 37 7.74 3.55 -0.84
C PRO A 37 8.25 4.48 -1.95
N MET A 38 7.77 4.27 -3.17
CA MET A 38 8.01 5.21 -4.26
C MET A 38 7.21 6.47 -3.94
N ASP A 39 7.74 7.30 -3.04
CA ASP A 39 7.09 8.52 -2.57
C ASP A 39 6.82 9.50 -3.72
N GLY A 40 7.60 9.39 -4.80
CA GLY A 40 7.45 10.22 -6.00
C GLY A 40 6.09 10.07 -6.69
N ASP A 41 5.51 8.87 -6.69
CA ASP A 41 4.24 8.63 -7.36
C ASP A 41 3.06 8.85 -6.42
N ARG A 42 3.21 8.55 -5.12
CA ARG A 42 2.09 8.62 -4.17
C ARG A 42 1.48 10.02 -4.09
N ALA A 43 2.32 11.05 -4.04
CA ALA A 43 1.85 12.44 -4.03
C ALA A 43 1.11 12.79 -5.33
N GLN A 44 1.66 12.40 -6.49
CA GLN A 44 1.02 12.63 -7.80
C GLN A 44 -0.32 11.90 -7.92
N TRP A 45 -0.41 10.65 -7.44
CA TRP A 45 -1.65 9.88 -7.39
C TRP A 45 -2.68 10.51 -6.45
N SER A 46 -2.24 11.03 -5.29
CA SER A 46 -3.10 11.76 -4.37
C SER A 46 -3.63 13.06 -4.99
N ASP A 47 -2.80 13.83 -5.69
CA ASP A 47 -3.20 15.07 -6.37
C ASP A 47 -4.16 14.80 -7.53
N LEU A 48 -3.89 13.75 -8.33
CA LEU A 48 -4.80 13.30 -9.39
C LEU A 48 -6.15 12.86 -8.83
N ALA A 49 -6.15 12.08 -7.75
CA ALA A 49 -7.37 11.64 -7.09
C ALA A 49 -8.18 12.82 -6.54
N GLY A 50 -7.51 13.78 -5.89
CA GLY A 50 -8.14 15.00 -5.39
C GLY A 50 -8.75 15.85 -6.52
N SER A 51 -8.04 16.00 -7.63
CA SER A 51 -8.52 16.73 -8.80
C SER A 51 -9.73 16.06 -9.44
N GLY A 52 -9.70 14.72 -9.58
CA GLY A 52 -10.84 13.95 -10.09
C GLY A 52 -12.06 14.04 -9.18
N LEU A 53 -11.87 14.03 -7.86
CA LEU A 53 -12.95 14.20 -6.89
C LEU A 53 -13.59 15.58 -6.98
N ALA A 54 -12.78 16.64 -7.11
CA ALA A 54 -13.29 18.01 -7.26
C ALA A 54 -14.10 18.19 -8.55
N LEU A 55 -13.70 17.54 -9.64
CA LEU A 55 -14.46 17.54 -10.90
C LEU A 55 -15.77 16.76 -10.80
N ALA A 56 -15.79 15.67 -10.04
CA ALA A 56 -16.98 14.85 -9.87
C ALA A 56 -18.09 15.56 -9.09
N TYR A 57 -17.75 16.48 -8.18
CA TYR A 57 -18.68 17.23 -7.34
C TYR A 57 -18.64 18.75 -7.62
N GLY A 58 -18.41 19.13 -8.88
CA GLY A 58 -18.37 20.53 -9.28
C GLY A 58 -19.76 21.18 -9.29
N ASP A 59 -19.80 22.51 -9.23
CA ASP A 59 -21.06 23.28 -9.22
C ASP A 59 -21.93 23.07 -10.48
N ASP A 60 -21.32 22.58 -11.58
CA ASP A 60 -21.99 22.27 -12.85
C ASP A 60 -22.44 20.79 -12.97
N GLU A 61 -22.39 20.01 -11.88
CA GLU A 61 -22.84 18.61 -11.89
C GLU A 61 -24.36 18.52 -12.12
N PRO A 62 -24.83 17.68 -13.08
CA PRO A 62 -26.26 17.50 -13.29
C PRO A 62 -26.92 16.79 -12.10
N GLU A 63 -28.11 17.23 -11.71
CA GLU A 63 -28.90 16.56 -10.68
C GLU A 63 -29.34 15.17 -11.16
N TYR A 64 -28.73 14.12 -10.63
CA TYR A 64 -29.12 12.74 -10.90
C TYR A 64 -30.40 12.38 -10.17
N ARG A 65 -31.43 11.95 -10.91
CA ARG A 65 -32.72 11.52 -10.39
C ARG A 65 -32.82 10.00 -10.37
N ALA A 66 -33.73 9.49 -9.54
CA ALA A 66 -34.02 8.04 -9.49
C ALA A 66 -34.51 7.47 -10.84
N THR A 67 -34.96 8.34 -11.76
CA THR A 67 -35.35 7.98 -13.13
C THR A 67 -34.17 7.74 -14.06
N ASP A 68 -32.96 8.19 -13.69
CA ASP A 68 -31.76 8.12 -14.54
C ASP A 68 -31.01 6.79 -14.36
N VAL A 69 -31.40 6.00 -13.36
CA VAL A 69 -30.82 4.67 -13.09
C VAL A 69 -31.47 3.63 -14.00
N ARG A 70 -30.67 3.01 -14.88
CA ARG A 70 -31.13 1.88 -15.71
C ARG A 70 -31.47 0.69 -14.80
N ARG A 71 -32.74 0.27 -14.82
CA ARG A 71 -33.19 -0.94 -14.12
C ARG A 71 -32.80 -2.19 -14.92
N PRO A 72 -32.53 -3.31 -14.22
CA PRO A 72 -32.19 -4.59 -14.87
C PRO A 72 -33.31 -5.11 -15.76
#